data_AF-A0A935YHX5-F1
#
_entry.id   AF-A0A935YHX5-F1
#
_cell.length_a   1.000
_cell.length_b   1.000
_cell.length_c   1.000
_cell.angle_alpha   90.00
_cell.angle_beta   90.00
_cell.angle_gamma   90.00
#
_symmetry.space_group_name_H-M   'P 1'
#
loop_
_entity.id
_entity.type
_entity.pdbx_description
1 polymer ?
#
loop_
_entity_poly.entity_id
_entity_poly.type
_entity_poly.pdbx_seq_one_letter_code
_entity_poly.pdbx_strand_id
1 'polypeptide(L)'
;MIKRILTMAAAVALMVGCVACGGDSGSPDATSFDAVVASGGTFETVSPKNEVLDEQTVLETVGNEDFFCTTTRYSVVEAPGAFPQFDPNADIIFPGNLLQGSTLGRATPDPIPVRRGGGRVVMTILNGSPAVARDIQEVALGSILQAQNDIISTASNTIPARFTFTMEEVRSDEEFALALDVSAGNLFGDVAASLAFHRDRQYNRFLVKLVQSYFTMAFEIPTAVDQFFAPDVTPAELDPFVGPGNPPAFISSVTYGRIFYLLVESTATRTEIEASVDASFRTAAAGGSIGVNTTYVKDLENVKISAYALGGEASAALGAITTNFQTLKDYLAQGGQIDTGMPLSYVVRSVAHRDRIVSVAVASEYDVTTCVPVGESFDHPLFWYRGDQGVTRDGSNRVTRWANAFADATRDATPPGGGITSAGLYRTGAVNGLPAVRFGGGTGAFGSALSFPGLDFTHSDYTVIAVARTVGTTMSYPTNIVFGGGVNARTSLEIGFRNPSQVSVGHLGPRLDVPVALPLTQFQVYTFRFSATEGMKVWLGGAAHPVATAPALTDDLLEFVGARLGSSTGSLVEIAEIKAYGEAINDAQRDWLVAQLLTKYSL
;
A
#
# COMPACT_ATOMS: atom_id res chain seq x y z
N MET A 1 -17.42 52.64 15.02
CA MET A 1 -17.21 53.29 13.70
C MET A 1 -17.04 52.18 12.68
N ILE A 2 -18.13 51.69 12.08
CA ILE A 2 -18.72 52.16 10.81
C ILE A 2 -17.95 51.66 9.58
N LYS A 3 -18.62 50.72 8.87
CA LYS A 3 -18.57 50.40 7.42
C LYS A 3 -17.33 49.62 6.92
N ARG A 4 -17.43 48.60 6.06
CA ARG A 4 -18.50 48.26 5.09
C ARG A 4 -18.37 46.81 4.63
N ILE A 5 -19.50 46.12 4.61
CA ILE A 5 -19.76 44.85 3.90
C ILE A 5 -20.02 45.19 2.41
N LEU A 6 -19.41 44.44 1.48
CA LEU A 6 -19.70 44.43 0.05
C LEU A 6 -19.84 42.94 -0.36
N THR A 7 -21.02 42.33 -0.23
CA THR A 7 -21.95 42.01 -1.34
C THR A 7 -21.34 42.02 -2.75
N MET A 8 -21.15 40.83 -3.33
CA MET A 8 -21.03 40.62 -4.78
C MET A 8 -22.13 39.64 -5.20
N ALA A 9 -23.25 40.20 -5.65
CA ALA A 9 -24.32 39.48 -6.33
C ALA A 9 -23.98 39.43 -7.82
N ALA A 10 -23.79 38.23 -8.37
CA ALA A 10 -23.66 38.06 -9.81
C ALA A 10 -25.06 37.93 -10.43
N ALA A 11 -25.39 38.88 -11.30
CA ALA A 11 -26.64 38.94 -12.04
C ALA A 11 -26.66 37.88 -13.14
N VAL A 12 -27.60 36.93 -13.06
CA VAL A 12 -28.00 36.08 -14.18
C VAL A 12 -28.99 36.87 -15.02
N ALA A 13 -28.59 37.22 -16.24
CA ALA A 13 -29.45 37.87 -17.22
C ALA A 13 -30.45 36.86 -17.79
N LEU A 14 -31.73 37.05 -17.45
CA LEU A 14 -32.87 36.37 -18.04
C LEU A 14 -33.12 36.96 -19.45
N MET A 15 -32.79 36.24 -20.51
CA MET A 15 -33.34 36.52 -21.84
C MET A 15 -34.64 35.74 -22.02
N VAL A 16 -35.76 36.43 -21.81
CA VAL A 16 -37.09 35.97 -22.19
C VAL A 16 -37.28 36.25 -23.68
N GLY A 17 -37.10 35.23 -24.51
CA GLY A 17 -37.59 35.21 -25.88
C GLY A 17 -38.95 34.54 -25.94
N CYS A 18 -40.02 35.33 -25.96
CA CYS A 18 -41.35 34.84 -26.30
C CYS A 18 -41.39 34.46 -27.79
N VAL A 19 -41.61 33.18 -28.09
CA VAL A 19 -42.31 32.75 -29.30
C VAL A 19 -43.44 31.84 -28.86
N ALA A 20 -44.65 32.39 -28.86
CA ALA A 20 -45.88 31.63 -28.77
C ALA A 20 -46.38 31.40 -30.19
N CYS A 21 -46.42 30.14 -30.60
CA CYS A 21 -47.36 29.62 -31.59
C CYS A 21 -47.71 28.19 -31.14
N GLY A 22 -48.99 27.96 -30.87
CA GLY A 22 -49.52 26.68 -30.46
C GLY A 22 -49.35 25.60 -31.54
N GLY A 23 -49.14 24.39 -31.05
CA GLY A 23 -49.16 23.13 -31.79
C GLY A 23 -49.03 22.03 -30.75
N ASP A 24 -49.95 21.07 -30.79
CA ASP A 24 -50.07 19.95 -29.86
C ASP A 24 -48.71 19.33 -29.51
N SER A 25 -48.48 19.12 -28.22
CA SER A 25 -47.38 18.31 -27.70
C SER A 25 -47.68 16.83 -27.95
N GLY A 26 -47.60 16.41 -29.22
CA GLY A 26 -47.29 15.03 -29.55
C GLY A 26 -45.81 14.82 -29.28
N SER A 27 -45.49 13.76 -28.52
CA SER A 27 -44.19 13.09 -28.64
C SER A 27 -43.84 12.98 -30.12
N PRO A 28 -42.59 13.15 -30.57
CA PRO A 28 -42.26 12.76 -31.93
C PRO A 28 -42.61 11.27 -32.04
N ASP A 29 -43.74 10.94 -32.69
CA ASP A 29 -44.18 9.57 -32.92
C ASP A 29 -42.99 8.84 -33.53
N ALA A 30 -42.29 8.07 -32.72
CA ALA A 30 -41.13 7.34 -33.19
C ALA A 30 -41.67 6.22 -34.06
N THR A 31 -41.66 6.43 -35.38
CA THR A 31 -42.27 5.52 -36.34
C THR A 31 -41.51 4.19 -36.49
N SER A 32 -40.38 4.01 -35.80
CA SER A 32 -39.57 2.78 -35.81
C SER A 32 -38.82 2.54 -34.50
N PHE A 33 -38.46 1.28 -34.24
CA PHE A 33 -37.64 0.93 -33.07
C PHE A 33 -36.26 1.60 -33.10
N ASP A 34 -35.62 1.73 -34.27
CA ASP A 34 -34.34 2.43 -34.40
C ASP A 34 -34.43 3.90 -33.93
N ALA A 35 -35.55 4.57 -34.20
CA ALA A 35 -35.75 5.96 -33.78
C ALA A 35 -35.88 6.10 -32.26
N VAL A 36 -36.65 5.22 -31.60
CA VAL A 36 -36.75 5.20 -30.12
C VAL A 36 -35.41 4.86 -29.51
N VAL A 37 -34.73 3.81 -29.99
CA VAL A 37 -33.41 3.41 -29.51
C VAL A 37 -32.39 4.53 -29.66
N ALA A 38 -32.39 5.26 -30.77
CA ALA A 38 -31.51 6.40 -31.00
C ALA A 38 -31.82 7.60 -30.09
N SER A 39 -33.10 7.80 -29.70
CA SER A 39 -33.51 8.84 -28.74
C SER A 39 -32.87 8.65 -27.37
N GLY A 40 -32.50 7.40 -27.04
CA GLY A 40 -31.75 7.01 -25.86
C GLY A 40 -30.37 7.70 -25.74
N GLY A 41 -29.79 8.09 -26.87
CA GLY A 41 -28.40 8.57 -26.96
C GLY A 41 -27.40 7.41 -27.08
N THR A 42 -26.14 7.68 -26.74
CA THR A 42 -25.03 6.71 -26.81
C THR A 42 -24.40 6.52 -25.43
N PHE A 43 -23.90 5.32 -25.16
CA PHE A 43 -23.04 5.08 -24.00
C PHE A 43 -21.73 5.85 -24.13
N GLU A 44 -21.33 6.54 -23.08
CA GLU A 44 -20.04 7.21 -23.02
C GLU A 44 -18.91 6.19 -22.95
N THR A 45 -17.81 6.47 -23.65
CA THR A 45 -16.61 5.64 -23.57
C THR A 45 -15.85 6.01 -22.30
N VAL A 46 -15.86 5.13 -21.30
CA VAL A 46 -15.11 5.34 -20.06
C VAL A 46 -13.63 4.99 -20.30
N SER A 47 -12.74 5.93 -19.98
CA SER A 47 -11.30 5.68 -19.99
C SER A 47 -10.82 5.43 -18.57
N PRO A 48 -10.15 4.30 -18.29
CA PRO A 48 -9.58 4.04 -16.98
C PRO A 48 -8.60 5.14 -16.58
N LYS A 49 -8.65 5.54 -15.31
CA LYS A 49 -7.87 6.65 -14.77
C LYS A 49 -7.46 6.33 -13.34
N ASN A 50 -6.21 6.63 -12.97
CA ASN A 50 -5.74 6.58 -11.59
C ASN A 50 -4.81 7.77 -11.37
N GLU A 51 -5.30 8.80 -10.67
CA GLU A 51 -4.54 10.02 -10.40
C GLU A 51 -4.44 10.28 -8.90
N VAL A 52 -3.24 10.68 -8.46
CA VAL A 52 -3.03 11.26 -7.13
C VAL A 52 -3.43 12.74 -7.19
N LEU A 53 -4.39 13.12 -6.37
CA LEU A 53 -4.89 14.50 -6.27
C LEU A 53 -4.11 15.31 -5.22
N ASP A 54 -3.80 14.69 -4.08
CA ASP A 54 -3.07 15.30 -2.97
C ASP A 54 -2.34 14.23 -2.15
N GLU A 55 -1.29 14.62 -1.42
CA GLU A 55 -0.57 13.76 -0.50
C GLU A 55 -0.06 14.56 0.69
N GLN A 56 -0.32 14.06 1.90
CA GLN A 56 0.08 14.71 3.15
C GLN A 56 0.60 13.70 4.16
N THR A 57 1.76 13.98 4.75
CA THR A 57 2.34 13.16 5.83
C THR A 57 2.24 13.89 7.16
N VAL A 58 1.72 13.22 8.18
CA VAL A 58 1.63 13.72 9.55
C VAL A 58 2.28 12.74 10.53
N LEU A 59 2.83 13.26 11.62
CA LEU A 59 3.26 12.47 12.76
C LEU A 59 2.06 12.27 13.69
N GLU A 60 1.73 11.03 14.02
CA GLU A 60 0.62 10.68 14.90
C GLU A 60 1.07 9.67 15.97
N THR A 61 0.69 9.92 17.22
CA THR A 61 0.96 9.01 18.35
C THR A 61 -0.25 8.12 18.58
N VAL A 62 -0.07 6.79 18.49
CA VAL A 62 -1.11 5.80 18.78
C VAL A 62 -0.64 4.95 19.96
N GLY A 63 -1.29 5.12 21.11
CA GLY A 63 -0.84 4.48 22.35
C GLY A 63 0.49 5.05 22.84
N ASN A 64 1.54 4.23 22.84
CA ASN A 64 2.91 4.61 23.25
C ASN A 64 3.90 4.62 22.07
N GLU A 65 3.40 4.56 20.84
CA GLU A 65 4.22 4.48 19.63
C GLU A 65 3.84 5.60 18.64
N ASP A 66 4.86 6.19 18.03
CA ASP A 66 4.71 7.27 17.05
C ASP A 66 4.80 6.69 15.63
N PHE A 67 3.96 7.22 14.73
CA PHE A 67 3.85 6.79 13.33
C PHE A 67 3.94 7.99 12.39
N PHE A 68 4.60 7.81 11.25
CA PHE A 68 4.42 8.68 10.08
C PHE A 68 3.26 8.17 9.26
N CYS A 69 2.15 8.91 9.25
CA CYS A 69 0.95 8.59 8.49
C CYS A 69 0.88 9.48 7.25
N THR A 70 1.09 8.88 6.07
CA THR A 70 0.89 9.53 4.77
C THR A 70 -0.50 9.22 4.27
N THR A 71 -1.31 10.27 4.05
CA THR A 71 -2.62 10.19 3.42
C THR A 71 -2.52 10.69 1.99
N THR A 72 -2.80 9.80 1.04
CA THR A 72 -2.79 10.10 -0.39
C THR A 72 -4.22 10.05 -0.91
N ARG A 73 -4.70 11.13 -1.52
CA ARG A 73 -6.03 11.22 -2.11
C ARG A 73 -5.97 10.76 -3.57
N TYR A 74 -6.72 9.74 -3.90
CA TYR A 74 -6.81 9.20 -5.25
C TYR A 74 -8.10 9.61 -5.95
N SER A 75 -8.03 9.71 -7.28
CA SER A 75 -9.18 9.72 -8.19
C SER A 75 -9.03 8.54 -9.14
N VAL A 76 -9.80 7.48 -8.89
CA VAL A 76 -9.80 6.25 -9.70
C VAL A 76 -11.08 6.19 -10.52
N VAL A 77 -10.93 5.82 -11.80
CA VAL A 77 -12.02 5.43 -12.69
C VAL A 77 -11.65 4.08 -13.29
N GLU A 78 -12.46 3.06 -13.03
CA GLU A 78 -12.38 1.78 -13.73
C GLU A 78 -13.55 1.63 -14.70
N ALA A 79 -13.36 0.82 -15.74
CA ALA A 79 -14.34 0.58 -16.78
C ALA A 79 -14.51 -0.92 -17.04
N PRO A 80 -14.93 -1.72 -16.02
CA PRO A 80 -15.03 -3.16 -16.17
C PRO A 80 -15.98 -3.51 -17.33
N GLY A 81 -15.52 -4.37 -18.24
CA GLY A 81 -16.31 -4.85 -19.38
C GLY A 81 -17.28 -5.98 -19.02
N ALA A 82 -17.27 -6.44 -17.76
CA ALA A 82 -18.20 -7.40 -17.20
C ALA A 82 -18.60 -6.93 -15.81
N PHE A 83 -19.89 -7.01 -15.51
CA PHE A 83 -20.47 -6.59 -14.23
C PHE A 83 -20.46 -7.77 -13.26
N PRO A 84 -19.90 -7.62 -12.05
CA PRO A 84 -20.01 -8.66 -11.04
C PRO A 84 -21.47 -8.84 -10.61
N GLN A 85 -21.86 -10.09 -10.34
CA GLN A 85 -23.17 -10.42 -9.79
C GLN A 85 -23.01 -10.86 -8.33
N PHE A 86 -23.75 -10.22 -7.44
CA PHE A 86 -23.77 -10.54 -6.01
C PHE A 86 -25.12 -11.07 -5.53
N ASP A 87 -26.19 -10.92 -6.32
CA ASP A 87 -27.49 -11.54 -6.09
C ASP A 87 -27.71 -12.73 -7.04
N PRO A 88 -27.56 -13.99 -6.60
CA PRO A 88 -27.76 -15.16 -7.44
C PRO A 88 -29.23 -15.34 -7.88
N ASN A 89 -30.18 -14.67 -7.23
CA ASN A 89 -31.62 -14.80 -7.48
C ASN A 89 -32.20 -13.66 -8.32
N ALA A 90 -31.36 -12.77 -8.86
CA ALA A 90 -31.82 -11.67 -9.70
C ALA A 90 -32.54 -12.22 -10.94
N ASP A 91 -33.87 -12.10 -10.96
CA ASP A 91 -34.78 -12.53 -12.02
C ASP A 91 -34.54 -11.82 -13.36
N ILE A 92 -33.76 -10.74 -13.33
CA ILE A 92 -33.39 -9.93 -14.48
C ILE A 92 -32.04 -10.33 -15.14
N ILE A 93 -31.17 -11.12 -14.50
CA ILE A 93 -29.84 -11.42 -15.04
C ILE A 93 -29.85 -12.73 -15.82
N PHE A 94 -30.20 -12.65 -17.09
CA PHE A 94 -30.17 -13.78 -18.02
C PHE A 94 -29.80 -13.34 -19.44
N PRO A 95 -29.16 -14.22 -20.25
CA PRO A 95 -28.77 -13.88 -21.62
C PRO A 95 -29.97 -13.43 -22.46
N GLY A 96 -29.81 -12.31 -23.14
CA GLY A 96 -30.81 -11.70 -24.00
C GLY A 96 -31.76 -10.73 -23.28
N ASN A 97 -31.75 -10.59 -21.95
CA ASN A 97 -32.62 -9.62 -21.27
C ASN A 97 -32.26 -8.17 -21.66
N LEU A 98 -33.26 -7.29 -21.73
CA LEU A 98 -33.07 -5.86 -21.99
C LEU A 98 -32.99 -5.06 -20.68
N LEU A 99 -32.07 -4.11 -20.64
CA LEU A 99 -31.78 -3.26 -19.50
C LEU A 99 -31.80 -1.78 -19.89
N GLN A 100 -32.19 -0.93 -18.94
CA GLN A 100 -32.11 0.52 -19.08
C GLN A 100 -30.68 1.00 -18.81
N GLY A 101 -30.04 1.63 -19.80
CA GLY A 101 -28.63 1.99 -19.77
C GLY A 101 -28.24 2.92 -18.62
N SER A 102 -29.10 3.86 -18.24
CA SER A 102 -28.85 4.81 -17.13
C SER A 102 -28.78 4.13 -15.76
N THR A 103 -29.27 2.89 -15.66
CA THR A 103 -29.35 2.13 -14.40
C THR A 103 -28.27 1.06 -14.26
N LEU A 104 -27.42 0.88 -15.28
CA LEU A 104 -26.34 -0.11 -15.28
C LEU A 104 -25.32 0.10 -14.16
N GLY A 105 -25.25 1.32 -13.59
CA GLY A 105 -24.43 1.60 -12.42
C GLY A 105 -25.01 1.09 -11.10
N ARG A 106 -26.25 0.59 -11.04
CA ARG A 106 -26.84 0.02 -9.82
C ARG A 106 -26.42 -1.44 -9.65
N ALA A 107 -26.47 -1.95 -8.42
CA ALA A 107 -26.21 -3.37 -8.14
C ALA A 107 -27.12 -4.31 -8.95
N THR A 108 -28.37 -3.89 -9.16
CA THR A 108 -29.37 -4.57 -9.99
C THR A 108 -29.96 -3.53 -10.95
N PRO A 109 -29.62 -3.55 -12.25
CA PRO A 109 -30.15 -2.59 -13.22
C PRO A 109 -31.65 -2.77 -13.48
N ASP A 110 -32.34 -1.73 -13.93
CA ASP A 110 -33.77 -1.82 -14.23
C ASP A 110 -33.99 -2.49 -15.61
N PRO A 111 -34.92 -3.45 -15.75
CA PRO A 111 -35.21 -4.09 -17.02
C PRO A 111 -36.05 -3.19 -17.95
N ILE A 112 -36.14 -3.58 -19.22
CA ILE A 112 -37.14 -3.08 -20.19
C ILE A 112 -38.18 -4.19 -20.42
N PRO A 113 -39.33 -4.19 -19.71
CA PRO A 113 -40.25 -5.31 -19.65
C PRO A 113 -41.27 -5.29 -20.80
N VAL A 114 -40.79 -5.40 -22.04
CA VAL A 114 -41.62 -5.53 -23.25
C VAL A 114 -41.54 -6.95 -23.82
N ARG A 115 -42.55 -7.36 -24.60
CA ARG A 115 -42.58 -8.69 -25.20
C ARG A 115 -41.41 -8.86 -26.19
N ARG A 116 -40.72 -9.98 -26.12
CA ARG A 116 -39.43 -10.15 -26.79
C ARG A 116 -39.56 -11.00 -28.05
N GLY A 117 -38.69 -10.72 -29.02
CA GLY A 117 -38.49 -11.59 -30.16
C GLY A 117 -37.86 -12.92 -29.73
N GLY A 118 -37.82 -13.87 -30.66
CA GLY A 118 -37.05 -15.09 -30.51
C GLY A 118 -35.56 -14.86 -30.66
N GLY A 119 -34.78 -15.90 -30.45
CA GLY A 119 -33.34 -15.86 -30.65
C GLY A 119 -32.67 -17.17 -30.27
N ARG A 120 -31.35 -17.17 -30.22
CA ARG A 120 -30.57 -18.38 -29.95
C ARG A 120 -29.63 -18.18 -28.79
N VAL A 121 -29.64 -19.13 -27.85
CA VAL A 121 -28.74 -19.15 -26.71
C VAL A 121 -27.70 -20.26 -26.91
N VAL A 122 -26.44 -19.94 -26.61
CA VAL A 122 -25.29 -20.80 -26.84
C VAL A 122 -24.43 -20.87 -25.59
N MET A 123 -24.03 -22.07 -25.20
CA MET A 123 -22.99 -22.29 -24.20
C MET A 123 -21.62 -22.21 -24.86
N THR A 124 -20.79 -21.24 -24.48
CA THR A 124 -19.52 -20.95 -25.14
C THR A 124 -18.36 -21.75 -24.57
N ILE A 125 -18.51 -23.07 -24.46
CA ILE A 125 -17.45 -23.98 -24.02
C ILE A 125 -17.33 -25.19 -24.95
N LEU A 126 -16.09 -25.59 -25.23
CA LEU A 126 -15.80 -26.81 -25.96
C LEU A 126 -15.71 -27.97 -24.96
N ASN A 127 -16.80 -28.71 -24.79
CA ASN A 127 -16.89 -29.84 -23.85
C ASN A 127 -17.31 -31.17 -24.50
N GLY A 128 -17.36 -31.23 -25.84
CA GLY A 128 -17.77 -32.42 -26.59
C GLY A 128 -19.27 -32.73 -26.54
N SER A 129 -20.10 -31.84 -25.97
CA SER A 129 -21.55 -31.97 -26.00
C SER A 129 -22.08 -31.93 -27.45
N PRO A 130 -23.03 -32.79 -27.83
CA PRO A 130 -23.66 -32.75 -29.15
C PRO A 130 -24.61 -31.54 -29.33
N ALA A 131 -24.88 -30.80 -28.26
CA ALA A 131 -25.99 -29.86 -28.19
C ALA A 131 -25.66 -28.63 -27.32
N VAL A 132 -24.84 -27.72 -27.86
CA VAL A 132 -24.37 -26.51 -27.15
C VAL A 132 -25.27 -25.27 -27.32
N ALA A 133 -26.36 -25.39 -28.09
CA ALA A 133 -27.24 -24.26 -28.41
C ALA A 133 -28.72 -24.65 -28.48
N ARG A 134 -29.61 -23.69 -28.22
CA ARG A 134 -31.07 -23.83 -28.33
C ARG A 134 -31.69 -22.57 -28.93
N ASP A 135 -32.62 -22.78 -29.85
CA ASP A 135 -33.49 -21.73 -30.38
C ASP A 135 -34.67 -21.51 -29.45
N ILE A 136 -35.02 -20.24 -29.25
CA ILE A 136 -36.05 -19.79 -28.33
C ILE A 136 -37.03 -18.93 -29.11
N GLN A 137 -38.32 -19.22 -28.97
CA GLN A 137 -39.38 -18.49 -29.69
C GLN A 137 -39.63 -17.10 -29.12
N GLU A 138 -39.49 -16.96 -27.80
CA GLU A 138 -39.66 -15.69 -27.08
C GLU A 138 -38.66 -15.65 -25.92
N VAL A 139 -37.80 -14.63 -25.89
CA VAL A 139 -36.79 -14.46 -24.83
C VAL A 139 -37.48 -13.99 -23.54
N ALA A 140 -37.55 -14.88 -22.55
CA ALA A 140 -38.07 -14.62 -21.22
C ALA A 140 -37.30 -15.48 -20.21
N LEU A 141 -37.34 -15.13 -18.92
CA LEU A 141 -36.60 -15.86 -17.87
C LEU A 141 -36.85 -17.38 -17.94
N GLY A 142 -38.11 -17.80 -17.99
CA GLY A 142 -38.47 -19.22 -18.02
C GLY A 142 -37.98 -19.96 -19.28
N SER A 143 -38.07 -19.33 -20.45
CA SER A 143 -37.61 -19.95 -21.70
C SER A 143 -36.08 -20.05 -21.77
N ILE A 144 -35.38 -19.07 -21.20
CA ILE A 144 -33.93 -19.07 -21.09
C ILE A 144 -33.46 -20.13 -20.09
N LEU A 145 -34.09 -20.23 -18.91
CA LEU A 145 -33.76 -21.26 -17.93
C LEU A 145 -34.00 -22.67 -18.48
N GLN A 146 -35.11 -22.89 -19.21
CA GLN A 146 -35.36 -24.17 -19.86
C GLN A 146 -34.28 -24.47 -20.91
N ALA A 147 -33.94 -23.51 -21.77
CA ALA A 147 -32.89 -23.68 -22.77
C ALA A 147 -31.52 -23.99 -22.14
N GLN A 148 -31.19 -23.35 -21.02
CA GLN A 148 -29.97 -23.62 -20.26
C GLN A 148 -29.95 -25.06 -19.72
N ASN A 149 -31.03 -25.50 -19.07
CA ASN A 149 -31.16 -26.86 -18.55
C ASN A 149 -31.07 -27.92 -19.67
N ASP A 150 -31.68 -27.65 -20.83
CA ASP A 150 -31.62 -28.56 -21.98
C ASP A 150 -30.20 -28.67 -22.56
N ILE A 151 -29.40 -27.60 -22.50
CA ILE A 151 -28.00 -27.61 -22.92
C ILE A 151 -27.15 -28.35 -21.89
N ILE A 152 -27.26 -27.97 -20.62
CA ILE A 152 -26.47 -28.51 -19.50
C ILE A 152 -26.72 -30.01 -19.31
N SER A 153 -27.97 -30.48 -19.42
CA SER A 153 -28.30 -31.91 -19.28
C SER A 153 -27.62 -32.82 -20.31
N THR A 154 -27.11 -32.25 -21.41
CA THR A 154 -26.37 -32.96 -22.46
C THR A 154 -24.86 -32.70 -22.41
N ALA A 155 -24.38 -31.96 -21.41
CA ALA A 155 -22.98 -31.67 -21.18
C ALA A 155 -22.31 -32.75 -20.31
N SER A 156 -21.00 -32.91 -20.45
CA SER A 156 -20.20 -33.68 -19.49
C SER A 156 -20.17 -32.97 -18.13
N ASN A 157 -20.30 -33.73 -17.04
CA ASN A 157 -20.23 -33.19 -15.67
C ASN A 157 -18.82 -32.71 -15.29
N THR A 158 -17.79 -33.11 -16.04
CA THR A 158 -16.40 -32.70 -15.80
C THR A 158 -16.02 -31.62 -16.81
N ILE A 159 -15.81 -30.40 -16.32
CA ILE A 159 -15.37 -29.26 -17.13
C ILE A 159 -14.01 -28.76 -16.63
N PRO A 160 -13.06 -28.46 -17.53
CA PRO A 160 -11.86 -27.71 -17.17
C PRO A 160 -12.27 -26.31 -16.70
N ALA A 161 -12.40 -26.11 -15.38
CA ALA A 161 -12.75 -24.80 -14.83
C ALA A 161 -11.54 -23.85 -14.96
N ARG A 162 -11.79 -22.62 -15.39
CA ARG A 162 -10.76 -21.57 -15.40
C ARG A 162 -10.65 -20.99 -14.00
N PHE A 163 -9.54 -21.24 -13.32
CA PHE A 163 -9.25 -20.64 -12.02
C PHE A 163 -8.53 -19.30 -12.20
N THR A 164 -9.03 -18.25 -11.56
CA THR A 164 -8.38 -16.94 -11.48
C THR A 164 -8.19 -16.58 -10.01
N PHE A 165 -6.98 -16.14 -9.67
CA PHE A 165 -6.60 -15.62 -8.35
C PHE A 165 -6.20 -14.16 -8.51
N THR A 166 -6.84 -13.28 -7.74
CA THR A 166 -6.37 -11.91 -7.53
C THR A 166 -6.30 -11.61 -6.04
N MET A 167 -5.39 -10.71 -5.67
CA MET A 167 -5.20 -10.24 -4.31
C MET A 167 -4.95 -8.73 -4.38
N GLU A 168 -5.67 -7.99 -3.55
CA GLU A 168 -5.60 -6.53 -3.50
C GLU A 168 -5.55 -6.09 -2.04
N GLU A 169 -4.72 -5.10 -1.72
CA GLU A 169 -4.67 -4.52 -0.38
C GLU A 169 -5.91 -3.66 -0.15
N VAL A 170 -6.47 -3.72 1.06
CA VAL A 170 -7.70 -3.00 1.44
C VAL A 170 -7.47 -2.16 2.68
N ARG A 171 -7.48 -0.84 2.52
CA ARG A 171 -7.24 0.12 3.60
C ARG A 171 -8.47 0.93 3.95
N SER A 172 -9.35 1.17 2.97
CA SER A 172 -10.62 1.89 3.14
C SER A 172 -11.80 1.10 2.53
N ASP A 173 -13.02 1.55 2.83
CA ASP A 173 -14.24 0.96 2.28
C ASP A 173 -14.33 1.19 0.75
N GLU A 174 -13.72 2.27 0.26
CA GLU A 174 -13.64 2.59 -1.16
C GLU A 174 -12.64 1.70 -1.90
N GLU A 175 -11.46 1.44 -1.33
CA GLU A 175 -10.53 0.42 -1.88
C GLU A 175 -11.17 -0.96 -1.86
N PHE A 176 -11.92 -1.29 -0.80
CA PHE A 176 -12.65 -2.54 -0.73
C PHE A 176 -13.69 -2.68 -1.85
N ALA A 177 -14.46 -1.62 -2.10
CA ALA A 177 -15.45 -1.61 -3.17
C ALA A 177 -14.82 -1.72 -4.57
N LEU A 178 -13.71 -0.99 -4.80
CA LEU A 178 -12.95 -1.08 -6.05
C LEU A 178 -12.40 -2.48 -6.27
N ALA A 179 -11.84 -3.12 -5.25
CA ALA A 179 -11.36 -4.51 -5.32
C ALA A 179 -12.48 -5.54 -5.60
N LEU A 180 -13.74 -5.14 -5.41
CA LEU A 180 -14.94 -5.91 -5.76
C LEU A 180 -15.49 -5.56 -7.16
N ASP A 181 -14.83 -4.68 -7.91
CA ASP A 181 -15.28 -4.11 -9.19
C ASP A 181 -16.62 -3.35 -9.08
N VAL A 182 -16.90 -2.73 -7.92
CA VAL A 182 -18.15 -1.97 -7.66
C VAL A 182 -17.90 -0.59 -7.09
N SER A 183 -18.85 0.32 -7.29
CA SER A 183 -18.79 1.61 -6.62
C SER A 183 -19.11 1.45 -5.12
N ALA A 184 -18.42 2.20 -4.26
CA ALA A 184 -18.62 2.13 -2.80
C ALA A 184 -20.08 2.41 -2.38
N GLY A 185 -20.74 3.32 -3.09
CA GLY A 185 -22.15 3.66 -2.87
C GLY A 185 -23.14 2.58 -3.32
N ASN A 186 -22.69 1.49 -3.95
CA ASN A 186 -23.52 0.37 -4.38
C ASN A 186 -23.18 -0.94 -3.64
N LEU A 187 -22.20 -0.91 -2.74
CA LEU A 187 -21.79 -2.05 -1.95
C LEU A 187 -22.77 -2.26 -0.78
N PHE A 188 -23.91 -2.91 -1.05
CA PHE A 188 -24.92 -3.26 -0.04
C PHE A 188 -25.25 -4.75 -0.09
N GLY A 189 -25.61 -5.34 1.05
CA GLY A 189 -26.08 -6.73 1.15
C GLY A 189 -25.10 -7.69 1.84
N ASP A 190 -25.27 -8.99 1.60
CA ASP A 190 -24.61 -10.07 2.35
C ASP A 190 -23.09 -10.10 2.19
N VAL A 191 -22.55 -9.66 1.04
CA VAL A 191 -21.11 -9.55 0.78
C VAL A 191 -20.46 -8.56 1.73
N ALA A 192 -21.02 -7.34 1.81
CA ALA A 192 -20.52 -6.26 2.65
C ALA A 192 -20.58 -6.65 4.13
N ALA A 193 -21.66 -7.32 4.54
CA ALA A 193 -21.82 -7.81 5.91
C ALA A 193 -20.83 -8.94 6.26
N SER A 194 -20.62 -9.88 5.33
CA SER A 194 -19.75 -11.05 5.53
C SER A 194 -18.26 -10.71 5.50
N LEU A 195 -17.90 -9.58 4.89
CA LEU A 195 -16.53 -9.08 4.75
C LEU A 195 -16.31 -7.75 5.49
N ALA A 196 -17.19 -7.41 6.43
CA ALA A 196 -17.03 -6.21 7.24
C ALA A 196 -15.74 -6.30 8.09
N PHE A 197 -14.98 -5.21 8.14
CA PHE A 197 -13.75 -5.12 8.91
C PHE A 197 -13.72 -3.88 9.80
N HIS A 198 -12.90 -3.97 10.85
CA HIS A 198 -12.65 -2.83 11.73
C HIS A 198 -11.40 -2.09 11.29
N ARG A 199 -11.42 -0.75 11.43
CA ARG A 199 -10.30 0.14 11.06
C ARG A 199 -9.20 0.15 12.12
N ASP A 200 -8.85 -1.03 12.64
CA ASP A 200 -7.69 -1.18 13.50
C ASP A 200 -6.43 -0.99 12.66
N ARG A 201 -5.54 -0.12 13.12
CA ARG A 201 -4.31 0.27 12.41
C ARG A 201 -3.18 -0.73 12.58
N GLN A 202 -3.26 -1.62 13.56
CA GLN A 202 -2.28 -2.69 13.72
C GLN A 202 -2.46 -3.80 12.67
N TYR A 203 -3.61 -3.82 11.98
CA TYR A 203 -3.95 -4.85 11.02
C TYR A 203 -3.76 -4.37 9.57
N ASN A 204 -2.92 -5.09 8.83
CA ASN A 204 -2.89 -5.04 7.37
C ASN A 204 -3.95 -5.98 6.81
N ARG A 205 -4.59 -5.62 5.70
CA ARG A 205 -5.73 -6.36 5.14
C ARG A 205 -5.62 -6.54 3.64
N PHE A 206 -5.94 -7.74 3.17
CA PHE A 206 -5.94 -8.08 1.75
C PHE A 206 -7.23 -8.80 1.39
N LEU A 207 -7.89 -8.35 0.32
CA LEU A 207 -8.98 -9.06 -0.31
C LEU A 207 -8.43 -10.04 -1.33
N VAL A 208 -8.75 -11.32 -1.15
CA VAL A 208 -8.39 -12.40 -2.06
C VAL A 208 -9.64 -12.84 -2.81
N LYS A 209 -9.57 -12.81 -4.14
CA LYS A 209 -10.65 -13.23 -5.02
C LYS A 209 -10.24 -14.49 -5.77
N LEU A 210 -11.02 -15.56 -5.58
CA LEU A 210 -10.82 -16.86 -6.21
C LEU A 210 -12.00 -17.15 -7.12
N VAL A 211 -11.83 -16.97 -8.42
CA VAL A 211 -12.91 -17.16 -9.41
C VAL A 211 -12.71 -18.50 -10.12
N GLN A 212 -13.73 -19.35 -10.09
CA GLN A 212 -13.81 -20.56 -10.91
C GLN A 212 -14.97 -20.44 -11.89
N SER A 213 -14.67 -20.06 -13.13
CA SER A 213 -15.67 -20.03 -14.21
C SER A 213 -15.86 -21.43 -14.78
N TYR A 214 -17.10 -21.91 -14.79
CA TYR A 214 -17.48 -23.21 -15.35
C TYR A 214 -17.80 -23.07 -16.84
N PHE A 215 -18.73 -22.16 -17.18
CA PHE A 215 -19.17 -21.93 -18.55
C PHE A 215 -19.78 -20.52 -18.68
N THR A 216 -20.01 -20.09 -19.91
CA THR A 216 -20.69 -18.83 -20.21
C THR A 216 -21.86 -19.13 -21.16
N MET A 217 -23.03 -18.60 -20.83
CA MET A 217 -24.20 -18.63 -21.71
C MET A 217 -24.30 -17.31 -22.44
N ALA A 218 -24.29 -17.34 -23.77
CA ALA A 218 -24.37 -16.17 -24.63
C ALA A 218 -25.68 -16.17 -25.42
N PHE A 219 -26.22 -14.98 -25.64
CA PHE A 219 -27.30 -14.75 -26.60
C PHE A 219 -26.67 -14.36 -27.94
N GLU A 220 -27.01 -15.09 -29.01
CA GLU A 220 -26.53 -14.75 -30.36
C GLU A 220 -27.02 -13.33 -30.71
N ILE A 221 -26.07 -12.49 -31.12
CA ILE A 221 -26.31 -11.07 -31.30
C ILE A 221 -27.29 -10.86 -32.46
N PRO A 222 -28.45 -10.20 -32.23
CA PRO A 222 -29.39 -9.90 -33.30
C PRO A 222 -28.76 -9.04 -34.39
N THR A 223 -29.16 -9.25 -35.64
CA THR A 223 -28.61 -8.49 -36.78
C THR A 223 -29.32 -7.15 -36.97
N ALA A 224 -30.53 -7.00 -36.43
CA ALA A 224 -31.36 -5.79 -36.49
C ALA A 224 -32.03 -5.49 -35.13
N VAL A 225 -32.48 -4.24 -34.94
CA VAL A 225 -33.09 -3.80 -33.67
C VAL A 225 -34.48 -4.41 -33.46
N ASP A 226 -35.28 -4.52 -34.51
CA ASP A 226 -36.63 -5.10 -34.48
C ASP A 226 -36.65 -6.56 -33.99
N GLN A 227 -35.58 -7.34 -34.25
CA GLN A 227 -35.43 -8.72 -33.80
C GLN A 227 -35.42 -8.89 -32.27
N PHE A 228 -35.14 -7.82 -31.49
CA PHE A 228 -35.26 -7.90 -30.04
C PHE A 228 -36.71 -7.99 -29.56
N PHE A 229 -37.68 -7.60 -30.39
CA PHE A 229 -39.07 -7.40 -30.00
C PHE A 229 -39.99 -8.38 -30.71
N ALA A 230 -41.11 -8.71 -30.07
CA ALA A 230 -42.10 -9.56 -30.71
C ALA A 230 -42.86 -8.79 -31.80
N PRO A 231 -43.47 -9.46 -32.81
CA PRO A 231 -44.07 -8.78 -33.97
C PRO A 231 -45.26 -7.85 -33.65
N ASP A 232 -45.87 -7.98 -32.48
CA ASP A 232 -47.00 -7.15 -32.01
C ASP A 232 -46.56 -5.97 -31.14
N VAL A 233 -45.28 -5.90 -30.75
CA VAL A 233 -44.74 -4.79 -29.97
C VAL A 233 -44.56 -3.59 -30.90
N THR A 234 -44.94 -2.43 -30.39
CA THR A 234 -44.80 -1.15 -31.08
C THR A 234 -43.65 -0.33 -30.51
N PRO A 235 -43.03 0.58 -31.29
CA PRO A 235 -41.98 1.45 -30.78
C PRO A 235 -42.40 2.28 -29.56
N ALA A 236 -43.65 2.75 -29.52
CA ALA A 236 -44.19 3.54 -28.42
C ALA A 236 -44.17 2.83 -27.05
N GLU A 237 -44.14 1.49 -27.03
CA GLU A 237 -44.02 0.71 -25.78
C GLU A 237 -42.64 0.83 -25.13
N LEU A 238 -41.63 1.29 -25.88
CA LEU A 238 -40.28 1.54 -25.34
C LEU A 238 -40.14 2.94 -24.73
N ASP A 239 -41.00 3.90 -25.10
CA ASP A 239 -40.91 5.31 -24.67
C ASP A 239 -40.82 5.50 -23.14
N PRO A 240 -41.49 4.69 -22.28
CA PRO A 240 -41.34 4.81 -20.83
C PRO A 240 -39.95 4.43 -20.30
N PHE A 241 -39.16 3.69 -21.08
CA PHE A 241 -37.91 3.07 -20.66
C PHE A 241 -36.69 3.58 -21.43
N VAL A 242 -36.90 4.24 -22.56
CA VAL A 242 -35.85 4.75 -23.45
C VAL A 242 -36.08 6.23 -23.70
N GLY A 243 -35.06 7.04 -23.45
CA GLY A 243 -35.11 8.47 -23.68
C GLY A 243 -33.74 9.12 -23.46
N PRO A 244 -33.59 10.44 -23.65
CA PRO A 244 -32.29 11.10 -23.63
C PRO A 244 -31.47 10.78 -22.37
N GLY A 245 -30.28 10.20 -22.56
CA GLY A 245 -29.39 9.78 -21.47
C GLY A 245 -29.69 8.39 -20.88
N ASN A 246 -30.68 7.68 -21.42
CA ASN A 246 -31.07 6.32 -21.03
C ASN A 246 -31.11 5.39 -22.25
N PRO A 247 -29.96 5.10 -22.90
CA PRO A 247 -29.91 4.21 -24.05
C PRO A 247 -30.23 2.76 -23.65
N PRO A 248 -30.94 1.98 -24.49
CA PRO A 248 -31.24 0.59 -24.17
C PRO A 248 -30.02 -0.31 -24.37
N ALA A 249 -29.88 -1.29 -23.49
CA ALA A 249 -28.81 -2.28 -23.50
C ALA A 249 -29.38 -3.70 -23.38
N PHE A 250 -28.56 -4.72 -23.67
CA PHE A 250 -28.95 -6.11 -23.47
C PHE A 250 -27.81 -6.94 -22.87
N ILE A 251 -28.18 -7.95 -22.09
CA ILE A 251 -27.23 -8.91 -21.53
C ILE A 251 -26.81 -9.86 -22.66
N SER A 252 -25.60 -9.68 -23.16
CA SER A 252 -25.09 -10.51 -24.26
C SER A 252 -24.55 -11.86 -23.80
N SER A 253 -24.04 -11.93 -22.57
CA SER A 253 -23.60 -13.21 -21.98
C SER A 253 -23.56 -13.16 -20.46
N VAL A 254 -23.76 -14.31 -19.83
CA VAL A 254 -23.65 -14.52 -18.38
C VAL A 254 -22.66 -15.66 -18.12
N THR A 255 -21.67 -15.40 -17.27
CA THR A 255 -20.67 -16.39 -16.86
C THR A 255 -21.11 -17.06 -15.57
N TYR A 256 -21.14 -18.39 -15.56
CA TYR A 256 -21.57 -19.23 -14.44
C TYR A 256 -20.39 -19.95 -13.82
N GLY A 257 -20.43 -20.12 -12.50
CA GLY A 257 -19.38 -20.80 -11.76
C GLY A 257 -19.53 -20.65 -10.25
N ARG A 258 -18.37 -20.57 -9.57
CA ARG A 258 -18.29 -20.16 -8.17
C ARG A 258 -17.18 -19.14 -7.94
N ILE A 259 -17.35 -18.30 -6.93
CA ILE A 259 -16.37 -17.28 -6.53
C ILE A 259 -16.25 -17.25 -5.00
N PHE A 260 -15.03 -17.11 -4.51
CA PHE A 260 -14.73 -16.88 -3.10
C PHE A 260 -14.04 -15.54 -2.95
N TYR A 261 -14.54 -14.76 -2.00
CA TYR A 261 -13.88 -13.59 -1.48
C TYR A 261 -13.41 -13.89 -0.08
N LEU A 262 -12.12 -13.74 0.18
CA LEU A 262 -11.52 -13.90 1.51
C LEU A 262 -10.88 -12.58 1.89
N LEU A 263 -11.34 -11.98 2.97
CA LEU A 263 -10.65 -10.83 3.56
C LEU A 263 -9.70 -11.37 4.64
N VAL A 264 -8.41 -11.28 4.37
CA VAL A 264 -7.34 -11.72 5.27
C VAL A 264 -6.81 -10.49 6.00
N GLU A 265 -6.94 -10.47 7.33
CA GLU A 265 -6.41 -9.42 8.18
C GLU A 265 -5.34 -10.00 9.11
N SER A 266 -4.21 -9.32 9.30
CA SER A 266 -3.12 -9.78 10.18
C SER A 266 -2.29 -8.61 10.69
N THR A 267 -1.64 -8.78 11.85
CA THR A 267 -0.65 -7.80 12.35
C THR A 267 0.74 -7.98 11.76
N ALA A 268 0.94 -9.02 10.94
CA ALA A 268 2.17 -9.22 10.17
C ALA A 268 2.38 -8.10 9.13
N THR A 269 3.61 -7.99 8.62
CA THR A 269 3.93 -6.99 7.60
C THR A 269 3.20 -7.28 6.29
N ARG A 270 2.96 -6.23 5.48
CA ARG A 270 2.29 -6.36 4.17
C ARG A 270 2.96 -7.41 3.29
N THR A 271 4.29 -7.37 3.22
CA THR A 271 5.10 -8.33 2.43
C THR A 271 4.95 -9.77 2.93
N GLU A 272 4.87 -9.98 4.24
CA GLU A 272 4.64 -11.32 4.80
C GLU A 272 3.24 -11.84 4.48
N ILE A 273 2.22 -10.98 4.55
CA ILE A 273 0.86 -11.36 4.19
C ILE A 273 0.76 -11.69 2.70
N GLU A 274 1.26 -10.82 1.82
CA GLU A 274 1.29 -11.07 0.37
C GLU A 274 1.98 -12.38 0.03
N ALA A 275 3.18 -12.61 0.56
CA ALA A 275 3.93 -13.84 0.34
C ALA A 275 3.16 -15.07 0.85
N SER A 276 2.53 -14.95 2.03
CA SER A 276 1.76 -16.04 2.64
C SER A 276 0.50 -16.36 1.85
N VAL A 277 -0.24 -15.35 1.38
CA VAL A 277 -1.44 -15.50 0.53
C VAL A 277 -1.05 -16.11 -0.82
N ASP A 278 0.00 -15.61 -1.47
CA ASP A 278 0.45 -16.11 -2.77
C ASP A 278 0.88 -17.59 -2.67
N ALA A 279 1.69 -17.93 -1.66
CA ALA A 279 2.06 -19.32 -1.36
C ALA A 279 0.84 -20.21 -1.09
N SER A 280 -0.17 -19.65 -0.43
CA SER A 280 -1.39 -20.33 0.01
C SER A 280 -2.34 -20.65 -1.14
N PHE A 281 -2.53 -19.74 -2.11
CA PHE A 281 -3.58 -19.84 -3.13
C PHE A 281 -3.07 -19.94 -4.57
N ARG A 282 -1.92 -19.33 -4.94
CA ARG A 282 -1.38 -19.43 -6.30
C ARG A 282 -0.97 -20.87 -6.65
N THR A 283 -0.38 -21.58 -5.68
CA THR A 283 0.02 -22.98 -5.86
C THR A 283 -1.18 -23.92 -6.01
N ALA A 284 -2.29 -23.63 -5.31
CA ALA A 284 -3.54 -24.36 -5.46
C ALA A 284 -4.19 -24.13 -6.83
N ALA A 285 -4.10 -22.90 -7.36
CA ALA A 285 -4.56 -22.57 -8.71
C ALA A 285 -3.74 -23.26 -9.83
N ALA A 286 -2.46 -23.55 -9.59
CA ALA A 286 -1.53 -24.11 -10.58
C ALA A 286 -1.42 -25.66 -10.57
N GLY A 287 -2.07 -26.35 -9.63
CA GLY A 287 -2.07 -27.82 -9.56
C GLY A 287 -0.73 -28.47 -9.18
N GLY A 288 0.21 -27.72 -8.59
CA GLY A 288 1.55 -28.19 -8.21
C GLY A 288 1.66 -28.68 -6.76
N SER A 289 2.68 -29.48 -6.45
CA SER A 289 3.04 -29.90 -5.09
C SER A 289 3.95 -28.89 -4.39
N ILE A 290 3.74 -28.69 -3.08
CA ILE A 290 4.32 -27.60 -2.28
C ILE A 290 5.63 -28.03 -1.58
N GLY A 291 6.59 -27.10 -1.46
CA GLY A 291 7.82 -27.25 -0.69
C GLY A 291 7.61 -27.08 0.83
N VAL A 292 8.38 -27.82 1.62
CA VAL A 292 8.20 -28.06 3.07
C VAL A 292 8.42 -26.81 3.98
N ASN A 293 8.93 -25.69 3.47
CA ASN A 293 9.25 -24.48 4.24
C ASN A 293 8.52 -23.22 3.72
N THR A 294 7.19 -23.19 3.75
CA THR A 294 6.41 -21.99 3.39
C THR A 294 5.54 -21.55 4.56
N THR A 295 5.61 -20.27 4.92
CA THR A 295 4.67 -19.62 5.85
C THR A 295 3.32 -19.53 5.16
N TYR A 296 2.27 -20.06 5.77
CA TYR A 296 0.90 -19.99 5.24
C TYR A 296 0.12 -18.87 5.92
N VAL A 297 -1.01 -18.48 5.34
CA VAL A 297 -1.91 -17.47 5.94
C VAL A 297 -2.26 -17.80 7.39
N LYS A 298 -2.43 -19.07 7.75
CA LYS A 298 -2.70 -19.51 9.14
C LYS A 298 -1.56 -19.27 10.13
N ASP A 299 -0.34 -19.10 9.63
CA ASP A 299 0.88 -18.91 10.43
C ASP A 299 1.20 -17.42 10.62
N LEU A 300 0.39 -16.53 10.01
CA LEU A 300 0.48 -15.09 10.20
C LEU A 300 0.04 -14.70 11.61
N GLU A 301 0.69 -13.68 12.15
CA GLU A 301 0.41 -13.20 13.50
C GLU A 301 -0.99 -12.57 13.61
N ASN A 302 -1.76 -12.98 14.62
CA ASN A 302 -3.09 -12.46 14.91
C ASN A 302 -4.09 -12.52 13.75
N VAL A 303 -3.95 -13.48 12.84
CA VAL A 303 -4.74 -13.57 11.61
C VAL A 303 -6.26 -13.70 11.85
N LYS A 304 -7.04 -12.96 11.06
CA LYS A 304 -8.51 -13.05 10.94
C LYS A 304 -8.85 -13.28 9.47
N ILE A 305 -9.77 -14.19 9.21
CA ILE A 305 -10.23 -14.48 7.85
C ILE A 305 -11.75 -14.38 7.83
N SER A 306 -12.24 -13.38 7.12
CA SER A 306 -13.66 -13.25 6.78
C SER A 306 -13.87 -13.76 5.36
N ALA A 307 -15.03 -14.34 5.08
CA ALA A 307 -15.27 -14.95 3.78
C ALA A 307 -16.69 -14.80 3.29
N TYR A 308 -16.80 -14.64 1.98
CA TYR A 308 -18.05 -14.69 1.23
C TYR A 308 -17.89 -15.63 0.04
N ALA A 309 -18.91 -16.43 -0.23
CA ALA A 309 -18.90 -17.40 -1.31
C ALA A 309 -20.20 -17.30 -2.10
N LEU A 310 -20.09 -17.34 -3.42
CA LEU A 310 -21.24 -17.37 -4.34
C LEU A 310 -21.06 -18.54 -5.31
N GLY A 311 -22.09 -19.38 -5.45
CA GLY A 311 -22.07 -20.59 -6.28
C GLY A 311 -21.63 -21.86 -5.55
N GLY A 312 -22.16 -23.00 -5.99
CA GLY A 312 -21.93 -24.31 -5.36
C GLY A 312 -22.51 -24.44 -3.94
N GLU A 313 -21.99 -25.41 -3.18
CA GLU A 313 -22.27 -25.62 -1.75
C GLU A 313 -21.56 -24.55 -0.88
N ALA A 314 -21.97 -23.29 -1.00
CA ALA A 314 -21.32 -22.15 -0.37
C ALA A 314 -21.23 -22.26 1.17
N SER A 315 -22.23 -22.87 1.82
CA SER A 315 -22.25 -23.11 3.27
C SER A 315 -21.16 -24.10 3.73
N ALA A 316 -20.90 -25.15 2.94
CA ALA A 316 -19.83 -26.11 3.21
C ALA A 316 -18.43 -25.48 3.03
N ALA A 317 -18.29 -24.59 2.04
CA ALA A 317 -17.06 -23.83 1.80
C ALA A 317 -16.75 -22.85 2.95
N LEU A 318 -17.74 -22.11 3.43
CA LEU A 318 -17.61 -21.17 4.55
C LEU A 318 -17.27 -21.89 5.88
N GLY A 319 -17.83 -23.09 6.10
CA GLY A 319 -17.45 -23.95 7.22
C GLY A 319 -15.99 -24.42 7.16
N ALA A 320 -15.47 -24.73 5.97
CA ALA A 320 -14.07 -25.12 5.78
C ALA A 320 -13.09 -23.97 6.03
N ILE A 321 -13.44 -22.75 5.63
CA ILE A 321 -12.61 -21.54 5.79
C ILE A 321 -12.37 -21.21 7.27
N THR A 322 -13.36 -21.49 8.13
CA THR A 322 -13.31 -21.17 9.56
C THR A 322 -12.70 -22.27 10.44
N THR A 323 -12.49 -23.48 9.91
CA THR A 323 -12.04 -24.63 10.71
C THR A 323 -10.72 -25.26 10.26
N ASN A 324 -10.44 -25.36 8.96
CA ASN A 324 -9.19 -25.96 8.46
C ASN A 324 -8.82 -25.49 7.05
N PHE A 325 -7.67 -24.84 6.94
CA PHE A 325 -7.13 -24.34 5.67
C PHE A 325 -6.86 -25.43 4.62
N GLN A 326 -6.52 -26.66 5.03
CA GLN A 326 -6.36 -27.78 4.11
C GLN A 326 -7.71 -28.17 3.48
N THR A 327 -8.80 -28.08 4.23
CA THR A 327 -10.15 -28.37 3.74
C THR A 327 -10.58 -27.34 2.69
N LEU A 328 -10.23 -26.06 2.88
CA LEU A 328 -10.42 -25.03 1.86
C LEU A 328 -9.62 -25.35 0.59
N LYS A 329 -8.34 -25.71 0.73
CA LYS A 329 -7.50 -26.12 -0.42
C LYS A 329 -8.09 -27.31 -1.18
N ASP A 330 -8.48 -28.35 -0.47
CA ASP A 330 -9.07 -29.55 -1.07
C ASP A 330 -10.39 -29.23 -1.77
N TYR A 331 -11.21 -28.36 -1.18
CA TYR A 331 -12.47 -27.91 -1.76
C TYR A 331 -12.27 -27.06 -3.03
N LEU A 332 -11.28 -26.16 -3.02
CA LEU A 332 -10.89 -25.40 -4.22
C LEU A 332 -10.33 -26.33 -5.31
N ALA A 333 -9.59 -27.38 -4.93
CA ALA A 333 -8.98 -28.34 -5.84
C ALA A 333 -9.95 -29.39 -6.41
N GLN A 334 -11.06 -29.70 -5.73
CA GLN A 334 -12.06 -30.68 -6.19
C GLN A 334 -12.74 -30.29 -7.52
N GLY A 335 -12.57 -29.05 -7.99
CA GLY A 335 -13.26 -28.54 -9.17
C GLY A 335 -14.75 -28.37 -8.92
N GLY A 336 -15.44 -27.73 -9.86
CA GLY A 336 -16.88 -27.52 -9.81
C GLY A 336 -17.66 -28.47 -10.71
N GLN A 337 -18.91 -28.75 -10.36
CA GLN A 337 -19.86 -29.43 -11.25
C GLN A 337 -20.68 -28.39 -12.01
N ILE A 338 -20.89 -28.60 -13.31
CA ILE A 338 -21.55 -27.64 -14.22
C ILE A 338 -22.95 -27.24 -13.72
N ASP A 339 -23.69 -28.17 -13.14
CA ASP A 339 -25.07 -28.01 -12.65
C ASP A 339 -25.18 -27.21 -11.33
N THR A 340 -24.05 -26.97 -10.67
CA THR A 340 -23.98 -26.17 -9.42
C THR A 340 -23.56 -24.71 -9.65
N GLY A 341 -23.29 -24.34 -10.91
CA GLY A 341 -22.82 -23.00 -11.26
C GLY A 341 -23.88 -21.94 -11.07
N MET A 342 -23.54 -20.85 -10.37
CA MET A 342 -24.38 -19.66 -10.24
C MET A 342 -23.85 -18.54 -11.14
N PRO A 343 -24.70 -17.57 -11.55
CA PRO A 343 -24.25 -16.37 -12.26
C PRO A 343 -23.18 -15.62 -11.44
N LEU A 344 -21.99 -15.44 -12.01
CA LEU A 344 -20.87 -14.72 -11.39
C LEU A 344 -20.71 -13.31 -11.95
N SER A 345 -20.91 -13.17 -13.26
CA SER A 345 -20.79 -11.90 -13.95
C SER A 345 -21.57 -11.92 -15.27
N TYR A 346 -21.88 -10.73 -15.79
CA TYR A 346 -22.57 -10.58 -17.06
C TYR A 346 -21.97 -9.47 -17.92
N VAL A 347 -22.08 -9.61 -19.24
CA VAL A 347 -21.58 -8.64 -20.23
C VAL A 347 -22.76 -7.98 -20.92
N VAL A 348 -22.80 -6.66 -20.86
CA VAL A 348 -23.85 -5.85 -21.48
C VAL A 348 -23.37 -5.26 -22.80
N ARG A 349 -24.25 -5.21 -23.81
CA ARG A 349 -23.99 -4.57 -25.10
C ARG A 349 -25.09 -3.56 -25.42
N SER A 350 -24.75 -2.56 -26.24
CA SER A 350 -25.73 -1.57 -26.71
C SER A 350 -26.72 -2.21 -27.69
N VAL A 351 -28.01 -1.89 -27.58
CA VAL A 351 -29.01 -2.32 -28.58
C VAL A 351 -28.79 -1.60 -29.92
N ALA A 352 -28.40 -0.32 -29.87
CA ALA A 352 -28.08 0.50 -31.04
C ALA A 352 -26.81 0.03 -31.75
N HIS A 353 -25.75 -0.23 -30.96
CA HIS A 353 -24.43 -0.65 -31.43
C HIS A 353 -24.08 -2.02 -30.84
N ARG A 354 -24.69 -3.06 -31.40
CA ARG A 354 -24.66 -4.44 -30.88
C ARG A 354 -23.27 -5.09 -30.87
N ASP A 355 -22.30 -4.52 -31.57
CA ASP A 355 -20.90 -4.90 -31.53
C ASP A 355 -20.15 -4.35 -30.30
N ARG A 356 -20.69 -3.31 -29.64
CA ARG A 356 -20.03 -2.60 -28.55
C ARG A 356 -20.49 -3.09 -27.18
N ILE A 357 -19.51 -3.51 -26.37
CA ILE A 357 -19.69 -3.77 -24.95
C ILE A 357 -19.85 -2.42 -24.23
N VAL A 358 -20.78 -2.39 -23.28
CA VAL A 358 -21.01 -1.24 -22.41
C VAL A 358 -20.25 -1.47 -21.11
N SER A 359 -19.42 -0.49 -20.74
CA SER A 359 -18.79 -0.40 -19.43
C SER A 359 -19.41 0.75 -18.64
N VAL A 360 -19.56 0.59 -17.33
CA VAL A 360 -19.93 1.69 -16.44
C VAL A 360 -18.68 2.14 -15.70
N ALA A 361 -18.52 3.46 -15.56
CA ALA A 361 -17.45 4.03 -14.77
C ALA A 361 -17.65 3.67 -13.30
N VAL A 362 -16.73 2.90 -12.75
CA VAL A 362 -16.57 2.79 -11.30
C VAL A 362 -15.62 3.91 -10.92
N ALA A 363 -16.19 5.07 -10.61
CA ALA A 363 -15.43 6.25 -10.20
C ALA A 363 -15.46 6.38 -8.67
N SER A 364 -14.28 6.53 -8.07
CA SER A 364 -14.15 6.81 -6.63
C SER A 364 -13.05 7.83 -6.41
N GLU A 365 -13.35 8.85 -5.62
CA GLU A 365 -12.33 9.65 -4.94
C GLU A 365 -12.25 9.18 -3.50
N TYR A 366 -11.06 8.78 -3.05
CA TYR A 366 -10.88 8.25 -1.71
C TYR A 366 -9.48 8.55 -1.18
N ASP A 367 -9.40 8.63 0.15
CA ASP A 367 -8.17 8.88 0.88
C ASP A 367 -7.58 7.55 1.37
N VAL A 368 -6.30 7.35 1.07
CA VAL A 368 -5.55 6.18 1.53
C VAL A 368 -4.51 6.62 2.54
N THR A 369 -4.67 6.20 3.79
CA THR A 369 -3.67 6.46 4.83
C THR A 369 -2.78 5.24 5.04
N THR A 370 -1.47 5.41 4.84
CA THR A 370 -0.43 4.45 5.23
C THR A 370 0.37 5.01 6.40
N CYS A 371 0.44 4.26 7.50
CA CYS A 371 1.22 4.62 8.68
C CYS A 371 2.42 3.68 8.83
N VAL A 372 3.61 4.23 9.06
CA VAL A 372 4.84 3.48 9.35
C VAL A 372 5.36 3.89 10.73
N PRO A 373 5.69 2.94 11.64
CA PRO A 373 6.32 3.28 12.91
C PRO A 373 7.56 4.13 12.70
N VAL A 374 7.77 5.16 13.54
CA VAL A 374 8.92 6.06 13.39
C VAL A 374 10.24 5.28 13.40
N GLY A 375 10.36 4.23 14.22
CA GLY A 375 11.55 3.37 14.29
C GLY A 375 11.86 2.58 13.01
N GLU A 376 10.90 2.48 12.09
CA GLU A 376 11.00 1.76 10.81
C GLU A 376 11.03 2.71 9.61
N SER A 377 10.98 4.03 9.83
CA SER A 377 10.81 5.03 8.76
C SER A 377 12.11 5.60 8.18
N PHE A 378 13.27 5.07 8.61
CA PHE A 378 14.58 5.53 8.17
C PHE A 378 15.55 4.37 7.99
N ASP A 379 16.60 4.62 7.21
CA ASP A 379 17.55 3.59 6.82
C ASP A 379 18.37 3.09 8.00
N HIS A 380 18.92 1.87 7.85
CA HIS A 380 19.86 1.35 8.83
C HIS A 380 21.12 2.25 8.92
N PRO A 381 21.68 2.46 10.12
CA PRO A 381 22.88 3.26 10.27
C PRO A 381 24.07 2.67 9.49
N LEU A 382 24.90 3.55 8.92
CA LEU A 382 26.19 3.23 8.30
C LEU A 382 27.04 2.32 9.20
N PHE A 383 27.08 2.65 10.49
CA PHE A 383 27.66 1.78 11.52
C PHE A 383 26.95 1.97 12.84
N TRP A 384 27.04 0.93 13.68
CA TRP A 384 26.55 0.97 15.05
C TRP A 384 27.48 0.18 15.97
N TYR A 385 28.17 0.90 16.86
CA TYR A 385 29.10 0.32 17.82
C TYR A 385 28.59 0.47 19.24
N ARG A 386 28.53 -0.64 19.98
CA ARG A 386 27.95 -0.75 21.33
C ARG A 386 28.99 -1.20 22.33
N GLY A 387 29.22 -0.46 23.41
CA GLY A 387 30.22 -0.85 24.42
C GLY A 387 29.85 -2.17 25.10
N ASP A 388 28.56 -2.46 25.21
CA ASP A 388 27.99 -3.66 25.81
C ASP A 388 27.93 -4.86 24.87
N GLN A 389 28.21 -4.69 23.56
CA GLN A 389 28.13 -5.76 22.59
C GLN A 389 29.16 -5.64 21.46
N GLY A 390 29.81 -6.76 21.12
CA GLY A 390 30.73 -6.81 19.96
C GLY A 390 32.13 -6.26 20.23
N VAL A 391 32.52 -6.01 21.48
CA VAL A 391 33.88 -5.55 21.83
C VAL A 391 34.80 -6.73 22.13
N THR A 392 35.82 -6.92 21.29
CA THR A 392 36.93 -7.85 21.53
C THR A 392 38.11 -7.09 22.14
N ARG A 393 38.77 -7.70 23.14
CA ARG A 393 39.87 -7.08 23.89
C ARG A 393 41.02 -8.05 24.16
N ASP A 394 42.20 -7.50 24.37
CA ASP A 394 43.37 -8.24 24.88
C ASP A 394 43.35 -8.41 26.41
N GLY A 395 44.37 -9.07 26.95
CA GLY A 395 44.54 -9.27 28.40
C GLY A 395 44.76 -7.99 29.22
N SER A 396 45.04 -6.85 28.57
CA SER A 396 45.18 -5.52 29.19
C SER A 396 43.95 -4.64 28.99
N ASN A 397 42.82 -5.22 28.58
CA ASN A 397 41.58 -4.52 28.23
C ASN A 397 41.69 -3.56 27.03
N ARG A 398 42.72 -3.68 26.18
CA ARG A 398 42.79 -2.89 24.95
C ARG A 398 41.87 -3.49 23.90
N VAL A 399 41.06 -2.65 23.29
CA VAL A 399 40.09 -3.05 22.27
C VAL A 399 40.81 -3.43 20.98
N THR A 400 40.76 -4.70 20.61
CA THR A 400 41.34 -5.22 19.36
C THR A 400 40.36 -5.14 18.20
N ARG A 401 39.06 -5.13 18.48
CA ARG A 401 37.99 -5.02 17.50
C ARG A 401 36.73 -4.53 18.21
N TRP A 402 36.03 -3.58 17.61
CA TRP A 402 34.68 -3.20 17.99
C TRP A 402 33.77 -3.51 16.82
N ALA A 403 33.05 -4.61 16.94
CA ALA A 403 32.20 -5.12 15.87
C ALA A 403 31.03 -4.19 15.62
N ASN A 404 30.73 -3.95 14.35
CA ASN A 404 29.49 -3.33 13.92
C ASN A 404 28.29 -4.18 14.36
N ALA A 405 27.15 -3.57 14.68
CA ALA A 405 25.96 -4.31 15.09
C ALA A 405 25.35 -5.15 13.97
N PHE A 406 25.66 -4.82 12.71
CA PHE A 406 25.26 -5.57 11.53
C PHE A 406 26.28 -6.69 11.25
N ALA A 407 25.83 -7.80 10.67
CA ALA A 407 26.66 -8.98 10.37
C ALA A 407 27.64 -8.77 9.19
N ASP A 408 28.27 -7.60 9.13
CA ASP A 408 29.26 -7.19 8.14
C ASP A 408 30.55 -6.75 8.84
N ALA A 409 31.54 -7.65 8.83
CA ALA A 409 32.83 -7.43 9.47
C ALA A 409 33.70 -6.38 8.73
N THR A 410 33.35 -5.98 7.50
CA THR A 410 34.11 -4.96 6.77
C THR A 410 33.98 -3.57 7.39
N ARG A 411 32.94 -3.37 8.20
CA ARG A 411 32.65 -2.12 8.91
C ARG A 411 33.03 -2.16 10.39
N ASP A 412 33.84 -3.11 10.83
CA ASP A 412 34.31 -3.13 12.22
C ASP A 412 35.35 -2.07 12.49
N ALA A 413 35.30 -1.48 13.69
CA ALA A 413 36.34 -0.54 14.12
C ALA A 413 37.54 -1.30 14.71
N THR A 414 38.74 -1.04 14.19
CA THR A 414 39.97 -1.77 14.58
C THR A 414 41.15 -0.82 14.82
N PRO A 415 42.17 -1.20 15.61
CA PRO A 415 43.32 -0.33 15.85
C PRO A 415 44.03 0.08 14.55
N PRO A 416 44.41 1.36 14.38
CA PRO A 416 45.05 1.83 13.16
C PRO A 416 46.41 1.14 12.93
N GLY A 417 46.71 0.81 11.66
CA GLY A 417 47.99 0.21 11.27
C GLY A 417 48.27 -1.16 11.91
N GLY A 418 47.24 -1.86 12.43
CA GLY A 418 47.37 -3.17 13.08
C GLY A 418 48.00 -3.16 14.48
N GLY A 419 48.31 -1.98 15.04
CA GLY A 419 49.01 -1.85 16.31
C GLY A 419 48.08 -1.57 17.50
N ILE A 420 48.05 -2.46 18.49
CA ILE A 420 47.20 -2.33 19.70
C ILE A 420 47.64 -1.21 20.67
N THR A 421 48.83 -0.64 20.49
CA THR A 421 49.36 0.45 21.33
C THR A 421 48.59 1.75 21.20
N SER A 422 47.85 1.91 20.11
CA SER A 422 46.97 3.05 19.84
C SER A 422 45.50 2.69 20.05
N ALA A 423 45.17 1.53 20.63
CA ALA A 423 43.77 1.12 20.85
C ALA A 423 43.11 1.86 22.02
N GLY A 424 41.77 1.88 22.01
CA GLY A 424 40.98 2.28 23.18
C GLY A 424 41.05 1.24 24.30
N LEU A 425 40.81 1.67 25.54
CA LEU A 425 40.73 0.81 26.72
C LEU A 425 39.27 0.53 27.08
N TYR A 426 38.91 -0.74 27.19
CA TYR A 426 37.59 -1.16 27.62
C TYR A 426 37.39 -0.90 29.12
N ARG A 427 36.29 -0.24 29.47
CA ARG A 427 35.91 0.10 30.84
C ARG A 427 34.57 -0.54 31.16
N THR A 428 34.58 -1.50 32.08
CA THR A 428 33.35 -2.08 32.64
C THR A 428 32.66 -1.09 33.58
N GLY A 429 31.32 -1.02 33.56
CA GLY A 429 30.56 -0.19 34.50
C GLY A 429 30.85 1.31 34.40
N ALA A 430 31.08 1.82 33.19
CA ALA A 430 31.42 3.22 32.94
C ALA A 430 30.21 4.17 33.09
N VAL A 431 29.02 3.73 32.67
CA VAL A 431 27.77 4.50 32.70
C VAL A 431 26.66 3.62 33.28
N ASN A 432 26.24 3.89 34.51
CA ASN A 432 25.14 3.18 35.17
C ASN A 432 25.22 1.64 35.07
N GLY A 433 26.42 1.08 35.21
CA GLY A 433 26.68 -0.36 35.11
C GLY A 433 27.00 -0.87 33.71
N LEU A 434 26.70 -0.09 32.65
CA LEU A 434 27.07 -0.41 31.28
C LEU A 434 28.52 0.02 30.95
N PRO A 435 29.21 -0.72 30.08
CA PRO A 435 30.60 -0.45 29.70
C PRO A 435 30.76 0.69 28.68
N ALA A 436 31.99 1.20 28.55
CA ALA A 436 32.39 2.15 27.53
C ALA A 436 33.83 1.90 27.06
N VAL A 437 34.20 2.44 25.91
CA VAL A 437 35.58 2.44 25.41
C VAL A 437 36.21 3.80 25.68
N ARG A 438 37.32 3.81 26.42
CA ARG A 438 38.09 5.01 26.75
C ARG A 438 39.21 5.21 25.74
N PHE A 439 39.32 6.42 25.22
CA PHE A 439 40.37 6.86 24.33
C PHE A 439 41.14 8.03 24.93
N GLY A 440 42.44 8.10 24.64
CA GLY A 440 43.37 9.17 25.02
C GLY A 440 44.45 8.72 26.02
N GLY A 441 45.38 9.62 26.34
CA GLY A 441 46.49 9.35 27.28
C GLY A 441 47.74 8.70 26.67
N GLY A 442 47.80 8.54 25.35
CA GLY A 442 48.97 8.04 24.62
C GLY A 442 49.86 9.15 24.04
N THR A 443 51.16 8.90 23.89
CA THR A 443 52.15 9.84 23.31
C THR A 443 52.56 9.48 21.86
N GLY A 444 51.82 8.59 21.19
CA GLY A 444 52.13 8.09 19.84
C GLY A 444 51.49 8.93 18.71
N ALA A 445 52.03 8.79 17.49
CA ALA A 445 51.64 9.56 16.29
C ALA A 445 50.15 9.41 15.86
N PHE A 446 49.42 8.45 16.41
CA PHE A 446 48.03 8.15 16.05
C PHE A 446 47.02 8.44 17.17
N GLY A 447 47.48 8.87 18.35
CA GLY A 447 46.64 8.96 19.56
C GLY A 447 46.13 7.59 20.02
N SER A 448 45.00 7.57 20.70
CA SER A 448 44.27 6.34 21.03
C SER A 448 42.95 6.36 20.26
N ALA A 449 42.81 5.47 19.28
CA ALA A 449 41.74 5.47 18.30
C ALA A 449 41.44 4.07 17.73
N LEU A 450 40.28 3.93 17.10
CA LEU A 450 39.93 2.80 16.23
C LEU A 450 39.53 3.34 14.86
N SER A 451 40.09 2.78 13.79
CA SER A 451 39.75 3.13 12.41
C SER A 451 38.46 2.43 11.97
N PHE A 452 37.63 3.14 11.19
CA PHE A 452 36.43 2.59 10.55
C PHE A 452 36.30 3.10 9.09
N PRO A 453 35.48 2.48 8.23
CA PRO A 453 35.24 2.98 6.87
C PRO A 453 34.47 4.30 6.88
N GLY A 454 35.12 5.39 6.50
CA GLY A 454 34.54 6.74 6.50
C GLY A 454 33.95 7.21 5.17
N LEU A 455 34.15 6.48 4.07
CA LEU A 455 33.76 6.95 2.73
C LEU A 455 32.26 7.12 2.56
N ASP A 456 31.44 6.41 3.34
CA ASP A 456 29.98 6.51 3.29
C ASP A 456 29.43 7.87 3.78
N PHE A 457 30.26 8.71 4.40
CA PHE A 457 29.95 10.10 4.76
C PHE A 457 30.20 11.10 3.62
N THR A 458 30.86 10.67 2.55
CA THR A 458 31.23 11.58 1.47
C THR A 458 30.06 11.80 0.52
N HIS A 459 29.84 13.04 0.09
CA HIS A 459 28.71 13.40 -0.79
C HIS A 459 27.33 13.00 -0.26
N SER A 460 27.17 12.93 1.06
CA SER A 460 25.92 12.57 1.73
C SER A 460 25.61 13.53 2.87
N ASP A 461 24.31 13.75 3.07
CA ASP A 461 23.80 14.20 4.36
C ASP A 461 24.12 13.13 5.40
N TYR A 462 24.31 13.51 6.67
CA TYR A 462 24.60 12.51 7.70
C TYR A 462 24.12 12.92 9.08
N THR A 463 23.90 11.91 9.91
CA THR A 463 23.61 12.08 11.34
C THR A 463 24.51 11.18 12.17
N VAL A 464 25.23 11.76 13.15
CA VAL A 464 26.01 11.01 14.14
C VAL A 464 25.36 11.17 15.50
N ILE A 465 25.03 10.06 16.16
CA ILE A 465 24.50 10.03 17.52
C ILE A 465 25.44 9.24 18.42
N ALA A 466 25.91 9.84 19.51
CA ALA A 466 26.86 9.21 20.42
C ALA A 466 26.45 9.37 21.89
N VAL A 467 26.65 8.32 22.68
CA VAL A 467 26.63 8.37 24.14
C VAL A 467 28.06 8.46 24.63
N ALA A 468 28.48 9.65 25.03
CA ALA A 468 29.89 9.92 25.30
C ALA A 468 30.11 10.89 26.47
N ARG A 469 31.37 11.00 26.92
CA ARG A 469 31.83 12.05 27.83
C ARG A 469 33.31 12.35 27.65
N THR A 470 33.77 13.52 28.10
CA THR A 470 35.19 13.74 28.37
C THR A 470 35.55 13.25 29.79
N VAL A 471 36.83 12.95 30.04
CA VAL A 471 37.31 12.53 31.36
C VAL A 471 38.32 13.54 31.90
N GLY A 472 38.08 14.01 33.13
CA GLY A 472 38.89 15.03 33.81
C GLY A 472 38.25 16.41 33.75
N THR A 473 38.60 17.29 34.69
CA THR A 473 38.07 18.67 34.79
C THR A 473 38.95 19.70 34.07
N THR A 474 40.16 19.30 33.63
CA THR A 474 41.09 20.12 32.87
C THR A 474 41.36 19.47 31.52
N MET A 475 41.22 20.26 30.44
CA MET A 475 41.41 19.78 29.06
C MET A 475 42.43 20.66 28.37
N SER A 476 43.65 20.15 28.21
CA SER A 476 44.76 20.91 27.61
C SER A 476 44.67 20.99 26.08
N TYR A 477 43.95 20.06 25.45
CA TYR A 477 43.76 20.00 24.00
C TYR A 477 42.35 19.52 23.66
N PRO A 478 41.79 19.89 22.48
CA PRO A 478 40.55 19.30 21.98
C PRO A 478 40.64 17.76 21.94
N THR A 479 39.52 17.08 22.18
CA THR A 479 39.44 15.62 22.11
C THR A 479 38.24 15.21 21.27
N ASN A 480 38.36 14.14 20.50
CA ASN A 480 37.37 13.78 19.48
C ASN A 480 36.56 12.56 19.89
N ILE A 481 35.33 12.47 19.40
CA ILE A 481 34.51 11.26 19.34
C ILE A 481 34.74 10.60 17.99
N VAL A 482 34.59 11.38 16.91
CA VAL A 482 34.86 10.99 15.52
C VAL A 482 35.84 11.99 14.94
N PHE A 483 36.87 11.52 14.25
CA PHE A 483 37.79 12.40 13.52
C PHE A 483 38.42 11.70 12.32
N GLY A 484 38.91 12.49 11.36
CA GLY A 484 39.62 11.98 10.20
C GLY A 484 39.72 13.07 9.12
N GLY A 485 40.46 12.76 8.06
CA GLY A 485 40.60 13.63 6.92
C GLY A 485 42.01 14.08 6.54
N GLY A 486 42.06 14.87 5.47
CA GLY A 486 43.29 15.49 4.94
C GLY A 486 43.56 16.88 5.50
N VAL A 487 44.64 17.51 5.03
CA VAL A 487 45.05 18.88 5.42
C VAL A 487 44.31 19.99 4.66
N ASN A 488 43.39 19.64 3.75
CA ASN A 488 42.70 20.56 2.86
C ASN A 488 41.28 20.85 3.35
N ALA A 489 40.73 21.98 2.93
CA ALA A 489 39.31 22.27 3.15
C ALA A 489 38.44 21.20 2.48
N ARG A 490 37.29 20.88 3.10
CA ARG A 490 36.32 19.86 2.67
C ARG A 490 36.75 18.40 2.71
N THR A 491 37.93 18.09 3.23
CA THR A 491 38.40 16.71 3.37
C THR A 491 38.55 16.27 4.81
N SER A 492 37.96 16.99 5.77
CA SER A 492 38.05 16.68 7.21
C SER A 492 36.71 16.81 7.94
N LEU A 493 36.52 15.90 8.88
CA LEU A 493 35.41 15.86 9.83
C LEU A 493 35.98 15.60 11.23
N GLU A 494 35.63 16.45 12.18
CA GLU A 494 36.03 16.38 13.59
C GLU A 494 34.80 16.65 14.47
N ILE A 495 34.33 15.64 15.18
CA ILE A 495 33.21 15.75 16.13
C ILE A 495 33.75 15.43 17.51
N GLY A 496 33.57 16.31 18.49
CA GLY A 496 34.00 16.05 19.85
C GLY A 496 33.93 17.24 20.79
N PHE A 497 34.95 17.41 21.62
CA PHE A 497 34.99 18.36 22.71
C PHE A 497 36.11 19.37 22.48
N ARG A 498 35.77 20.66 22.52
CA ARG A 498 36.74 21.75 22.36
C ARG A 498 37.45 22.08 23.66
N ASN A 499 36.68 22.14 24.75
CA ASN A 499 37.11 22.36 26.12
C ASN A 499 36.03 21.78 27.08
N PRO A 500 36.22 21.84 28.42
CA PRO A 500 35.27 21.24 29.37
C PRO A 500 33.84 21.78 29.35
N SER A 501 33.58 22.86 28.60
CA SER A 501 32.26 23.50 28.50
C SER A 501 31.79 23.69 27.05
N GLN A 502 32.50 23.15 26.05
CA GLN A 502 32.14 23.30 24.65
C GLN A 502 32.32 22.00 23.86
N VAL A 503 31.28 21.63 23.12
CA VAL A 503 31.32 20.59 22.07
C VAL A 503 31.68 21.27 20.75
N SER A 504 32.41 20.60 19.88
CA SER A 504 32.80 21.14 18.58
C SER A 504 32.45 20.17 17.47
N VAL A 505 31.93 20.73 16.37
CA VAL A 505 31.90 20.08 15.06
C VAL A 505 32.75 20.90 14.10
N GLY A 506 33.88 20.35 13.71
CA GLY A 506 34.66 20.80 12.57
C GLY A 506 34.22 20.04 11.33
N HIS A 507 33.62 20.74 10.39
CA HIS A 507 33.35 20.22 9.06
C HIS A 507 33.93 21.24 8.08
N LEU A 508 34.84 20.82 7.20
CA LEU A 508 35.43 21.66 6.15
C LEU A 508 36.47 22.71 6.64
N GLY A 509 36.84 22.73 7.92
CA GLY A 509 37.76 23.72 8.51
C GLY A 509 37.10 24.68 9.52
N PRO A 510 35.97 25.36 9.20
CA PRO A 510 35.17 26.09 10.18
C PRO A 510 34.68 25.15 11.29
N ARG A 511 34.75 25.62 12.53
CA ARG A 511 34.28 24.87 13.70
C ARG A 511 33.03 25.54 14.27
N LEU A 512 31.98 24.74 14.47
CA LEU A 512 30.83 25.10 15.26
C LEU A 512 31.09 24.68 16.71
N ASP A 513 31.50 25.63 17.55
CA ASP A 513 31.70 25.42 18.98
C ASP A 513 30.38 25.72 19.73
N VAL A 514 29.84 24.72 20.41
CA VAL A 514 28.53 24.73 21.09
C VAL A 514 28.75 24.76 22.60
N PRO A 515 28.35 25.84 23.30
CA PRO A 515 28.44 25.89 24.76
C PRO A 515 27.48 24.89 25.39
N VAL A 516 27.95 24.22 26.45
CA VAL A 516 27.16 23.23 27.18
C VAL A 516 27.04 23.65 28.64
N ALA A 517 25.80 23.72 29.13
CA ALA A 517 25.50 24.12 30.51
C ALA A 517 25.78 23.01 31.54
N LEU A 518 25.77 21.75 31.11
CA LEU A 518 26.02 20.58 31.94
C LEU A 518 27.50 20.18 31.92
N PRO A 519 28.03 19.60 33.00
CA PRO A 519 29.39 19.06 33.00
C PRO A 519 29.58 18.00 31.91
N LEU A 520 30.50 18.25 30.97
CA LEU A 520 30.85 17.30 29.91
C LEU A 520 31.56 16.03 30.42
N THR A 521 31.81 15.97 31.73
CA THR A 521 32.33 14.80 32.45
C THR A 521 31.26 13.76 32.80
N GLN A 522 29.98 14.08 32.60
CA GLN A 522 28.88 13.13 32.67
C GLN A 522 28.55 12.60 31.27
N PHE A 523 28.11 11.34 31.19
CA PHE A 523 27.64 10.78 29.93
C PHE A 523 26.37 11.51 29.50
N GLN A 524 26.31 11.85 28.21
CA GLN A 524 25.16 12.47 27.58
C GLN A 524 24.99 11.89 26.18
N VAL A 525 23.78 12.04 25.63
CA VAL A 525 23.52 11.78 24.20
C VAL A 525 23.87 13.03 23.42
N TYR A 526 24.67 12.90 22.37
CA TYR A 526 25.00 13.98 21.44
C TYR A 526 24.45 13.60 20.08
N THR A 527 23.75 14.52 19.42
CA THR A 527 23.34 14.35 18.02
C THR A 527 23.93 15.46 17.18
N PHE A 528 24.60 15.08 16.10
CA PHE A 528 25.18 15.97 15.11
C PHE A 528 24.55 15.64 13.77
N ARG A 529 23.90 16.61 13.13
CA ARG A 529 23.26 16.44 11.83
C ARG A 529 23.80 17.43 10.84
N PHE A 530 24.29 16.94 9.71
CA PHE A 530 24.64 17.74 8.55
C PHE A 530 23.58 17.53 7.47
N SER A 531 23.11 18.63 6.88
CA SER A 531 22.38 18.60 5.62
C SER A 531 22.93 19.64 4.67
N ALA A 532 23.08 19.29 3.40
CA ALA A 532 23.42 20.22 2.33
C ALA A 532 22.36 21.34 2.16
N THR A 533 21.14 21.13 2.65
CA THR A 533 20.04 22.11 2.56
C THR A 533 19.86 22.96 3.82
N GLU A 534 20.01 22.35 5.00
CA GLU A 534 19.76 23.02 6.29
C GLU A 534 21.03 23.43 7.05
N GLY A 535 22.18 22.98 6.58
CA GLY A 535 23.48 23.12 7.24
C GLY A 535 23.68 22.17 8.43
N MET A 536 24.57 22.56 9.35
CA MET A 536 24.90 21.75 10.54
C MET A 536 24.00 22.10 11.72
N LYS A 537 23.51 21.09 12.45
CA LYS A 537 22.73 21.23 13.68
C LYS A 537 23.26 20.28 14.76
N VAL A 538 23.22 20.74 16.02
CA VAL A 538 23.72 19.98 17.17
C VAL A 538 22.67 19.96 18.27
N TRP A 539 22.41 18.77 18.84
CA TRP A 539 21.56 18.55 20.01
C TRP A 539 22.36 17.88 21.12
N LEU A 540 21.94 18.15 22.36
CA LEU A 540 22.53 17.59 23.57
C LEU A 540 21.42 17.02 24.45
N GLY A 541 21.64 15.83 24.98
CA GLY A 541 20.66 15.08 25.76
C GLY A 541 19.35 14.88 24.99
N GLY A 542 18.23 15.05 25.70
CA GLY A 542 16.87 14.99 25.14
C GLY A 542 16.30 16.34 24.69
N ALA A 543 17.13 17.32 24.33
CA ALA A 543 16.63 18.65 23.95
C ALA A 543 15.76 18.59 22.67
N ALA A 544 14.55 19.17 22.72
CA ALA A 544 13.62 19.19 21.59
C ALA A 544 14.08 20.06 20.40
N HIS A 545 14.99 21.00 20.64
CA HIS A 545 15.51 21.93 19.63
C HIS A 545 17.04 21.88 19.61
N PRO A 546 17.67 22.15 18.44
CA PRO A 546 19.12 22.18 18.36
C PRO A 546 19.67 23.26 19.28
N VAL A 547 20.68 22.91 20.06
CA VAL A 547 21.39 23.85 20.94
C VAL A 547 22.35 24.74 20.15
N ALA A 548 22.70 24.35 18.92
CA ALA A 548 23.43 25.17 17.98
C ALA A 548 23.13 24.79 16.53
N THR A 549 23.23 25.79 15.66
CA THR A 549 22.98 25.66 14.22
C THR A 549 23.99 26.49 13.44
N ALA A 550 24.49 25.95 12.33
CA ALA A 550 25.29 26.67 11.35
C ALA A 550 24.67 26.47 9.96
N PRO A 551 23.63 27.26 9.61
CA PRO A 551 22.91 27.10 8.35
C PRO A 551 23.76 27.42 7.10
N ALA A 552 24.90 28.10 7.26
CA ALA A 552 25.84 28.38 6.19
C ALA A 552 26.80 27.20 5.90
N LEU A 553 26.82 26.17 6.75
CA LEU A 553 27.70 25.02 6.58
C LEU A 553 27.00 23.95 5.75
N THR A 554 26.96 24.13 4.43
CA THR A 554 26.17 23.31 3.49
C THR A 554 27.01 22.56 2.47
N ASP A 555 28.33 22.75 2.44
CA ASP A 555 29.17 22.02 1.48
C ASP A 555 29.42 20.58 1.94
N ASP A 556 29.27 19.63 1.03
CA ASP A 556 29.48 18.21 1.30
C ASP A 556 30.92 17.89 1.73
N LEU A 557 31.05 16.80 2.50
CA LEU A 557 32.34 16.15 2.74
C LEU A 557 32.80 15.47 1.45
N LEU A 558 33.93 15.91 0.87
CA LEU A 558 34.44 15.33 -0.38
C LEU A 558 35.30 14.08 -0.14
N GLU A 559 35.95 14.02 1.01
CA GLU A 559 36.83 12.92 1.38
C GLU A 559 36.83 12.76 2.90
N PHE A 560 36.79 11.52 3.38
CA PHE A 560 36.92 11.19 4.80
C PHE A 560 37.87 10.02 5.03
N VAL A 561 39.08 10.16 4.49
CA VAL A 561 40.14 9.15 4.62
C VAL A 561 40.72 9.17 6.04
N GLY A 562 41.05 7.97 6.55
CA GLY A 562 41.61 7.81 7.89
C GLY A 562 40.61 8.09 9.01
N ALA A 563 39.33 7.89 8.76
CA ALA A 563 38.25 8.01 9.73
C ALA A 563 38.47 7.13 10.97
N ARG A 564 38.28 7.75 12.14
CA ARG A 564 38.64 7.20 13.44
C ARG A 564 37.63 7.57 14.51
N LEU A 565 37.43 6.64 15.44
CA LEU A 565 36.79 6.87 16.73
C LEU A 565 37.86 7.16 17.78
N GLY A 566 37.61 8.09 18.68
CA GLY A 566 38.48 8.39 19.82
C GLY A 566 39.32 9.65 19.65
N SER A 567 40.47 9.71 20.34
CA SER A 567 41.24 10.95 20.52
C SER A 567 42.63 10.88 19.89
N SER A 568 43.01 11.92 19.15
CA SER A 568 44.37 12.14 18.66
C SER A 568 45.27 12.87 19.68
N THR A 569 44.74 13.25 20.85
CA THR A 569 45.43 14.10 21.83
C THR A 569 45.59 13.42 23.20
N GLY A 570 46.26 14.11 24.13
CA GLY A 570 46.41 13.64 25.51
C GLY A 570 45.10 13.66 26.33
N SER A 571 44.07 14.38 25.86
CA SER A 571 42.78 14.50 26.55
C SER A 571 41.89 13.27 26.32
N LEU A 572 41.23 12.84 27.40
CA LEU A 572 40.49 11.58 27.45
C LEU A 572 39.01 11.75 27.05
N VAL A 573 38.49 10.75 26.35
CA VAL A 573 37.08 10.61 25.98
C VAL A 573 36.62 9.18 26.25
N GLU A 574 35.38 9.00 26.66
CA GLU A 574 34.74 7.69 26.74
C GLU A 574 33.50 7.66 25.85
N ILE A 575 33.38 6.60 25.05
CA ILE A 575 32.25 6.36 24.15
C ILE A 575 31.58 5.06 24.60
N ALA A 576 30.34 5.16 25.06
CA ALA A 576 29.53 4.00 25.46
C ALA A 576 28.81 3.38 24.26
N GLU A 577 28.31 4.21 23.35
CA GLU A 577 27.66 3.77 22.11
C GLU A 577 27.71 4.88 21.07
N ILE A 578 27.80 4.51 19.80
CA ILE A 578 27.77 5.46 18.69
C ILE A 578 27.08 4.83 17.47
N LYS A 579 26.26 5.64 16.80
CA LYS A 579 25.56 5.34 15.55
C LYS A 579 25.84 6.45 14.55
N ALA A 580 25.93 6.12 13.28
CA ALA A 580 25.95 7.09 12.20
C ALA A 580 25.03 6.69 11.06
N TYR A 581 24.33 7.65 10.46
CA TYR A 581 23.41 7.48 9.34
C TYR A 581 23.94 8.26 8.15
N GLY A 582 23.73 7.72 6.95
CA GLY A 582 24.08 8.36 5.68
C GLY A 582 23.00 9.30 5.17
N GLU A 583 22.21 9.86 6.09
CA GLU A 583 21.13 10.79 5.84
C GLU A 583 20.97 11.77 7.02
N ALA A 584 20.34 12.91 6.74
CA ALA A 584 19.89 13.86 7.75
C ALA A 584 18.53 13.41 8.30
N ILE A 585 18.55 12.53 9.32
CA ILE A 585 17.30 12.05 9.93
C ILE A 585 16.48 13.22 10.48
N ASN A 586 15.16 13.12 10.35
CA ASN A 586 14.26 14.18 10.79
C ASN A 586 14.13 14.23 12.32
N ASP A 587 13.46 15.26 12.83
CA ASP A 587 13.41 15.52 14.27
C ASP A 587 12.68 14.42 15.05
N ALA A 588 11.61 13.83 14.49
CA ALA A 588 10.88 12.73 15.14
C ALA A 588 11.68 11.43 15.17
N GLN A 589 12.39 11.09 14.10
CA GLN A 589 13.33 9.96 14.06
C GLN A 589 14.46 10.15 15.07
N ARG A 590 14.99 11.37 15.18
CA ARG A 590 15.98 11.75 16.19
C ARG A 590 15.44 11.55 17.60
N ASP A 591 14.27 12.09 17.90
CA ASP A 591 13.64 12.01 19.21
C ASP A 591 13.40 10.56 19.62
N TRP A 592 12.92 9.72 18.70
CA TRP A 592 12.76 8.29 18.92
C TRP A 592 14.09 7.62 19.28
N LEU A 593 15.15 7.83 18.48
CA LEU A 593 16.49 7.26 18.76
C LEU A 593 17.08 7.73 20.09
N VAL A 594 16.95 9.03 20.38
CA VAL A 594 17.46 9.63 21.62
C VAL A 594 16.72 9.06 22.82
N ALA A 595 15.40 8.89 22.75
CA ALA A 595 14.61 8.29 23.82
C ALA A 595 15.06 6.84 24.15
N GLN A 596 15.36 6.04 23.11
CA GLN A 596 15.91 4.69 23.30
C GLN A 596 17.27 4.71 24.02
N LEU A 597 18.16 5.64 23.65
CA LEU A 597 19.47 5.77 24.28
C LEU A 597 19.39 6.30 25.72
N LEU A 598 18.56 7.32 25.98
CA LEU A 598 18.34 7.85 27.34
C LEU A 598 17.79 6.75 28.26
N THR A 599 16.84 5.95 27.77
CA THR A 599 16.27 4.82 28.52
C THR A 599 17.33 3.75 28.78
N LYS A 600 18.05 3.29 27.74
CA LYS A 600 19.09 2.25 27.85
C LYS A 600 20.16 2.63 28.87
N TYR A 601 20.63 3.87 28.84
CA TYR A 601 21.72 4.34 29.67
C TYR A 601 21.28 5.00 30.98
N SER A 602 19.97 5.15 31.22
CA SER A 602 19.41 5.84 32.39
C SER A 602 19.99 7.24 32.58
N LEU A 603 19.96 8.05 31.53
CA LEU A 603 20.53 9.40 31.45
C LEU A 603 19.50 10.52 31.55
#